data_AF-A0A3D4TJ87-F1
#
_entry.id   AF-A0A3D4TJ87-F1
#
_cell.length_a   1.000
_cell.length_b   1.000
_cell.length_c   1.000
_cell.angle_alpha   90.00
_cell.angle_beta   90.00
_cell.angle_gamma   90.00
#
_symmetry.space_group_name_H-M   'P 1'
#
loop_
_entity.id
_entity.type
_entity.pdbx_description
1 polymer ?
#
loop_
_entity_poly.entity_id
_entity_poly.type
_entity_poly.pdbx_seq_one_letter_code
_entity_poly.pdbx_strand_id
1 'polypeptide(L)'
;DSGLSSFVGREVAKSDRPELAGASWRATGVSLVFHPLNPYVPTTHANVRFFQAQRDGEVVASWFGGGFDLTPFYPFDEDVQHWHQVARDLCTPFGDERYAAHKRWCDEYFF
;
A
#
# COMPACT_ATOMS: atom_id res chain seq x y z
N ASP A 1 -15.25 1.63 5.78
CA ASP A 1 -14.46 2.47 6.70
C ASP A 1 -13.20 3.01 6.03
N SER A 2 -13.05 4.33 6.00
CA SER A 2 -11.84 5.02 5.56
C SER A 2 -11.17 5.72 6.74
N GLY A 3 -9.86 5.61 6.86
CA GLY A 3 -9.08 6.28 7.90
C GLY A 3 -7.88 7.02 7.31
N LEU A 4 -7.74 8.31 7.67
CA LEU A 4 -6.49 9.04 7.52
C LEU A 4 -5.75 8.97 8.85
N SER A 5 -4.45 8.68 8.80
CA SER A 5 -3.62 8.63 10.00
C SER A 5 -2.27 9.32 9.77
N SER A 6 -1.78 9.95 10.82
CA SER A 6 -0.46 10.59 10.86
C SER A 6 0.14 10.38 12.23
N PHE A 7 1.35 9.81 12.26
CA PHE A 7 2.07 9.42 13.46
C PHE A 7 3.48 10.02 13.45
N VAL A 8 3.94 10.44 14.62
CA VAL A 8 5.30 10.90 14.87
C VAL A 8 5.83 10.13 16.06
N GLY A 9 6.99 9.49 15.89
CA GLY A 9 7.68 8.78 16.96
C GLY A 9 9.08 9.33 17.19
N ARG A 10 9.52 9.29 18.46
CA ARG A 10 10.85 9.78 18.86
C ARG A 10 11.97 8.78 18.57
N GLU A 11 11.65 7.49 18.57
CA GLU A 11 12.63 6.42 18.38
C GLU A 11 11.97 5.20 17.72
N VAL A 12 12.68 4.54 16.81
CA VAL A 12 12.29 3.22 16.28
C VAL A 12 12.72 2.14 17.28
N ALA A 13 11.76 1.55 17.99
CA ALA A 13 12.03 0.65 19.12
C ALA A 13 12.61 -0.73 18.74
N LYS A 14 12.19 -1.31 17.61
CA LYS A 14 12.71 -2.59 17.11
C LYS A 14 12.58 -2.62 15.59
N SER A 15 13.69 -2.84 14.90
CA SER A 15 13.71 -2.97 13.45
C SER A 15 14.78 -3.96 13.02
N ASP A 16 14.48 -4.77 12.01
CA ASP A 16 15.47 -5.59 11.30
C ASP A 16 16.39 -4.74 10.40
N ARG A 17 16.19 -3.42 10.40
CA ARG A 17 16.98 -2.42 9.69
C ARG A 17 17.84 -1.63 10.68
N PRO A 18 19.12 -2.02 10.88
CA PRO A 18 20.00 -1.40 11.88
C PRO A 18 20.22 0.10 11.64
N GLU A 19 20.09 0.57 10.40
CA GLU A 19 20.16 1.99 10.05
C GLU A 19 19.06 2.83 10.72
N LEU A 20 17.95 2.23 11.17
CA LEU A 20 16.84 2.93 11.81
C LEU A 20 16.99 3.04 13.34
N ALA A 21 17.91 2.29 13.96
CA ALA A 21 18.04 2.25 15.42
C ALA A 21 18.32 3.64 16.01
N GLY A 22 17.58 4.08 17.02
CA GLY A 22 17.78 5.41 17.60
C GLY A 22 17.35 6.59 16.70
N ALA A 23 16.79 6.35 15.51
CA ALA A 23 16.30 7.41 14.64
C ALA A 23 14.87 7.84 15.06
N SER A 24 14.61 9.14 15.01
CA SER A 24 13.24 9.66 15.07
C SER A 24 12.51 9.37 13.76
N TRP A 25 11.19 9.27 13.78
CA TRP A 25 10.43 8.88 12.60
C TRP A 25 9.08 9.57 12.47
N ARG A 26 8.60 9.65 11.23
CA ARG A 26 7.25 10.10 10.88
C ARG A 26 6.65 9.12 9.89
N ALA A 27 5.37 8.85 10.06
CA ALA A 27 4.59 8.06 9.13
C ALA A 27 3.23 8.71 8.89
N THR A 28 2.79 8.73 7.64
CA THR A 28 1.44 9.16 7.29
C THR A 28 0.87 8.22 6.25
N GLY A 29 -0.45 8.04 6.27
CA GLY A 29 -1.11 7.23 5.25
C GLY A 29 -2.61 7.30 5.31
N VAL A 30 -3.21 6.92 4.18
CA VAL A 30 -4.64 6.70 4.03
C VAL A 30 -4.85 5.20 3.86
N SER A 31 -5.83 4.66 4.59
CA SER A 31 -6.29 3.29 4.44
C SER A 31 -7.80 3.26 4.31
N LEU A 32 -8.31 2.40 3.43
CA LEU A 32 -9.73 2.23 3.17
C LEU A 32 -10.04 0.74 3.10
N VAL A 33 -11.14 0.34 3.73
CA VAL A 33 -11.87 -0.87 3.36
C VAL A 33 -13.31 -0.50 3.10
N PHE A 34 -13.82 -0.86 1.93
CA PHE A 34 -15.20 -0.62 1.53
C PHE A 34 -15.95 -1.96 1.46
N HIS A 35 -17.01 -2.08 2.27
CA HIS A 35 -17.91 -3.23 2.29
C HIS A 35 -19.29 -2.82 1.75
N PRO A 36 -19.58 -3.09 0.47
CA PRO A 36 -20.90 -2.83 -0.10
C PRO A 36 -21.98 -3.71 0.55
N LEU A 37 -23.20 -3.20 0.64
CA LEU A 37 -24.36 -4.01 1.06
C LEU A 37 -24.80 -5.01 -0.01
N ASN A 38 -24.61 -4.68 -1.29
CA ASN A 38 -24.97 -5.54 -2.41
C ASN A 38 -23.81 -6.51 -2.70
N PRO A 39 -24.01 -7.84 -2.63
CA PRO A 39 -22.94 -8.82 -2.83
C PRO A 39 -22.41 -8.90 -4.27
N TYR A 40 -23.11 -8.29 -5.23
CA TYR A 40 -22.61 -8.12 -6.61
C TYR A 40 -21.60 -6.98 -6.74
N VAL A 41 -21.39 -6.18 -5.69
CA VAL A 41 -20.32 -5.19 -5.64
C VAL A 41 -19.20 -5.76 -4.75
N PRO A 42 -17.95 -5.86 -5.24
CA PRO A 42 -16.85 -6.41 -4.46
C PRO A 42 -16.51 -5.60 -3.21
N THR A 43 -16.05 -6.27 -2.15
CA THR A 43 -15.29 -5.57 -1.11
C THR A 43 -13.99 -5.06 -1.72
N THR A 44 -13.58 -3.84 -1.36
CA THR A 44 -12.35 -3.22 -1.91
C THR A 44 -11.50 -2.68 -0.78
N HIS A 45 -10.18 -2.89 -0.86
CA HIS A 45 -9.22 -2.28 0.04
C HIS A 45 -8.21 -1.43 -0.75
N ALA A 46 -7.75 -0.34 -0.12
CA ALA A 46 -6.66 0.49 -0.63
C ALA A 46 -5.84 1.08 0.51
N ASN A 47 -4.53 1.18 0.29
CA ASN A 47 -3.60 1.81 1.21
C ASN A 47 -2.53 2.60 0.45
N VAL A 48 -2.21 3.80 0.92
CA VAL A 48 -0.99 4.52 0.54
C VAL A 48 -0.39 5.12 1.80
N ARG A 49 0.89 4.88 2.03
CA ARG A 49 1.62 5.36 3.20
C ARG A 49 3.04 5.79 2.85
N PHE A 50 3.53 6.76 3.61
CA PHE A 50 4.89 7.25 3.57
C PHE A 50 5.52 7.11 4.95
N PHE A 51 6.76 6.64 4.98
CA PHE A 51 7.60 6.56 6.18
C PHE A 51 8.91 7.31 5.94
N GLN A 52 9.36 8.04 6.96
CA GLN A 52 10.67 8.69 6.98
C GLN A 52 11.29 8.59 8.36
N ALA A 53 12.56 8.18 8.41
CA ALA A 53 13.39 8.20 9.61
C ALA A 53 14.50 9.25 9.49
N GLN A 54 14.79 9.94 10.59
CA GLN A 54 15.82 10.96 10.70
C GLN A 54 16.70 10.76 11.93
N ARG A 55 18.00 10.95 11.77
CA ARG A 55 19.00 10.99 12.84
C ARG A 55 19.88 12.22 12.62
N ASP A 56 20.08 13.01 13.67
CA ASP A 56 20.92 14.21 13.65
C ASP A 56 20.55 15.22 12.54
N GLY A 57 19.25 15.30 12.19
CA GLY A 57 18.72 16.19 11.14
C GLY A 57 18.76 15.59 9.73
N GLU A 58 19.43 14.47 9.52
CA GLU A 58 19.59 13.82 8.22
C GLU A 58 18.58 12.68 8.03
N VAL A 59 18.07 12.51 6.81
CA VAL A 59 17.18 11.40 6.46
C VAL A 59 18.00 10.14 6.28
N VAL A 60 17.84 9.18 7.19
CA VAL A 60 18.55 7.89 7.14
C VAL A 60 17.80 6.84 6.34
N ALA A 61 16.47 6.97 6.23
CA ALA A 61 15.66 6.14 5.37
C ALA A 61 14.32 6.82 5.03
N SER A 62 13.83 6.58 3.83
CA SER A 62 12.44 6.92 3.47
C SER A 62 11.91 5.92 2.45
N TRP A 63 10.63 5.59 2.53
CA TRP A 63 9.98 4.76 1.54
C TRP A 63 8.47 5.00 1.51
N PHE A 64 7.89 4.72 0.36
CA PHE A 64 6.45 4.55 0.21
C PHE A 64 6.07 3.09 0.35
N GLY A 65 4.84 2.85 0.78
CA GLY A 65 4.18 1.56 0.69
C GLY A 65 2.73 1.77 0.32
N GLY A 66 2.11 0.77 -0.28
CA GLY A 66 0.71 0.85 -0.65
C GLY A 66 0.29 -0.24 -1.62
N GLY A 67 -0.96 -0.15 -2.05
CA GLY A 67 -1.59 -1.10 -2.95
C GLY A 67 -3.10 -0.97 -2.86
N PHE A 68 -3.79 -1.68 -3.73
CA PHE A 68 -5.23 -1.83 -3.70
C PHE A 68 -5.60 -3.22 -4.22
N ASP A 69 -6.71 -3.77 -3.73
CA ASP A 69 -7.16 -5.12 -4.02
C ASP A 69 -8.70 -5.18 -4.07
N LEU A 70 -9.19 -6.17 -4.80
CA LEU A 70 -10.60 -6.38 -5.08
C LEU A 70 -11.00 -7.78 -4.62
N THR A 71 -12.02 -7.86 -3.78
CA THR A 71 -12.51 -9.11 -3.16
C THR A 71 -13.96 -9.34 -3.55
N PRO A 72 -14.22 -9.90 -4.76
CA PRO A 72 -15.57 -10.19 -5.23
C PRO A 72 -16.17 -11.39 -4.50
N PHE A 73 -17.48 -11.35 -4.26
CA PHE A 73 -18.26 -12.53 -3.85
C PHE A 73 -18.87 -13.23 -5.08
N TYR A 74 -19.43 -12.45 -6.00
CA TYR A 74 -19.90 -12.90 -7.31
C TYR A 74 -19.07 -12.19 -8.40
N PRO A 75 -17.97 -12.80 -8.87
CA PRO A 75 -17.08 -12.15 -9.82
C PRO A 75 -17.68 -12.07 -11.22
N PHE A 76 -17.37 -10.97 -11.92
CA PHE A 76 -17.58 -10.79 -13.35
C PHE A 76 -16.21 -10.67 -14.03
N ASP A 77 -16.00 -11.41 -15.11
CA ASP A 77 -14.70 -11.46 -15.80
C ASP A 77 -14.29 -10.08 -16.32
N GLU A 78 -15.25 -9.29 -16.81
CA GLU A 78 -15.04 -7.94 -17.32
C GLU A 78 -14.52 -6.98 -16.24
N ASP A 79 -15.02 -7.10 -15.01
CA ASP A 79 -14.61 -6.26 -13.88
C ASP A 79 -13.17 -6.59 -13.43
N VAL A 80 -12.83 -7.88 -13.40
CA VAL A 80 -11.47 -8.34 -13.07
C VAL A 80 -10.48 -7.85 -14.13
N GLN A 81 -10.82 -7.99 -15.41
CA GLN A 81 -10.00 -7.49 -16.51
C GLN A 81 -9.84 -5.97 -16.44
N HIS A 82 -10.92 -5.23 -16.19
CA HIS A 82 -10.89 -3.78 -16.04
C HIS A 82 -10.00 -3.34 -14.86
N TRP A 83 -10.15 -3.97 -13.70
CA TRP A 83 -9.34 -3.69 -12.51
C TRP A 83 -7.85 -3.85 -12.77
N HIS A 84 -7.47 -4.98 -13.36
CA HIS A 84 -6.08 -5.26 -13.72
C HIS A 84 -5.56 -4.35 -14.84
N GLN A 85 -6.40 -3.97 -15.80
CA GLN A 85 -6.05 -3.02 -16.84
C GLN A 85 -5.70 -1.65 -16.26
N VAL A 86 -6.55 -1.12 -15.38
CA VAL A 86 -6.30 0.17 -14.70
C VAL A 86 -5.02 0.13 -13.89
N ALA A 87 -4.78 -0.94 -13.14
CA ALA A 87 -3.55 -1.12 -12.37
C ALA A 87 -2.29 -1.16 -13.27
N ARG A 88 -2.37 -1.84 -14.41
CA ARG A 88 -1.27 -1.91 -15.39
C ARG A 88 -0.97 -0.54 -15.98
N ASP A 89 -2.01 0.16 -16.45
CA ASP A 89 -1.86 1.45 -17.13
C ASP A 89 -1.33 2.52 -16.15
N LEU A 90 -1.72 2.46 -14.88
CA LEU A 90 -1.15 3.29 -13.81
C LEU A 90 0.35 3.05 -13.61
N CYS A 91 0.80 1.80 -13.77
CA CYS A 91 2.20 1.44 -13.60
C CYS A 91 3.08 1.76 -14.81
N THR A 92 2.50 1.81 -16.03
CA THR A 92 3.25 1.96 -17.29
C THR A 92 4.25 3.12 -17.30
N PRO A 93 3.94 4.34 -16.81
CA PRO A 93 4.89 5.45 -16.80
C PRO A 93 6.10 5.23 -15.89
N PHE A 94 6.07 4.23 -15.00
CA PHE A 94 7.10 3.94 -14.00
C PHE A 94 7.96 2.71 -14.35
N GLY A 95 7.76 2.13 -15.53
CA GLY A 95 8.51 1.02 -16.10
C GLY A 95 7.67 -0.23 -16.35
N ASP A 96 8.02 -0.97 -17.41
CA ASP A 96 7.21 -2.08 -17.94
C ASP A 96 7.06 -3.27 -16.97
N GLU A 97 8.02 -3.46 -16.08
CA GLU A 97 8.02 -4.56 -15.11
C GLU A 97 7.23 -4.25 -13.82
N ARG A 98 6.84 -2.98 -13.60
CA ARG A 98 6.26 -2.53 -12.32
C ARG A 98 4.95 -3.23 -12.00
N TYR A 99 4.05 -3.31 -12.98
CA TYR A 99 2.78 -3.98 -12.79
C TYR A 99 2.98 -5.46 -12.45
N ALA A 100 3.82 -6.16 -13.21
CA ALA A 100 4.06 -7.59 -12.99
C ALA A 100 4.64 -7.86 -11.59
N ALA A 101 5.62 -7.05 -11.15
CA ALA A 101 6.22 -7.17 -9.83
C ALA A 101 5.22 -6.89 -8.69
N HIS A 102 4.47 -5.79 -8.76
CA HIS A 102 3.51 -5.43 -7.71
C HIS A 102 2.27 -6.33 -7.69
N LYS A 103 1.79 -6.78 -8.86
CA LYS A 103 0.69 -7.76 -8.95
C LYS A 103 1.09 -9.06 -8.29
N ARG A 104 2.28 -9.60 -8.60
CA ARG A 104 2.78 -10.81 -7.95
C ARG A 104 2.91 -10.65 -6.44
N TRP A 105 3.42 -9.51 -5.98
CA TRP A 105 3.51 -9.23 -4.55
C TRP A 105 2.12 -9.18 -3.89
N CYS A 106 1.12 -8.62 -4.57
CA CYS A 106 -0.27 -8.65 -4.09
C CYS A 106 -0.79 -10.09 -3.96
N ASP A 107 -0.55 -10.96 -4.95
CA ASP A 107 -0.93 -12.38 -4.90
C ASP A 107 -0.25 -13.11 -3.73
N GLU A 108 1.04 -12.85 -3.49
CA GLU A 108 1.83 -13.50 -2.43
C GLU A 108 1.45 -13.03 -1.03
N TYR A 109 1.07 -11.76 -0.88
CA TYR A 109 0.76 -11.16 0.41
C TYR A 109 -0.66 -11.49 0.90
N PHE A 110 -1.64 -11.57 0.00
CA PHE A 110 -3.05 -11.81 0.31
C PHE A 110 -3.48 -13.25 -0.04
N PHE A 111 -2.68 -14.24 0.38
CA PHE A 111 -2.97 -15.67 0.24
C PHE A 111 -3.57 -16.29 1.51
#